data_AF-A0A1G9MMG7-F1
#
_entry.id   AF-A0A1G9MMG7-F1
#
_cell.length_a   1.000
_cell.length_b   1.000
_cell.length_c   1.000
_cell.angle_alpha   90.00
_cell.angle_beta   90.00
_cell.angle_gamma   90.00
#
_symmetry.space_group_name_H-M   'P 1'
#
loop_
_entity.id
_entity.type
_entity.pdbx_description
1 polymer ?
#
loop_
_entity_poly.entity_id
_entity_poly.type
_entity_poly.pdbx_seq_one_letter_code
_entity_poly.pdbx_strand_id
1 'polypeptide(L)'
;MELSESEQKDLRIILENVFGFQDASRWRMNAKVLELAAQMVQGAERCSEAMNYVPRPGIADSAYFRRELRNIARRAASGKKDMYQICAQAGARLKWKSALDIASQSL
;
A
#
# COMPACT_ATOMS: atom_id res chain seq x y z
N MET A 1 14.99 9.99 -3.35
CA MET A 1 15.68 8.68 -3.39
C MET A 1 14.83 7.77 -4.25
N GLU A 2 15.35 7.29 -5.37
CA GLU A 2 14.56 6.50 -6.33
C GLU A 2 14.29 5.07 -5.82
N LEU A 3 13.16 4.49 -6.26
CA LEU A 3 12.80 3.10 -6.02
C LEU A 3 13.40 2.21 -7.10
N SER A 4 14.00 1.09 -6.70
CA SER A 4 14.41 0.03 -7.65
C SER A 4 13.19 -0.60 -8.34
N GLU A 5 13.40 -1.22 -9.50
CA GLU A 5 12.32 -1.88 -10.26
C GLU A 5 11.58 -2.94 -9.44
N SER A 6 12.30 -3.70 -8.61
CA SER A 6 11.68 -4.68 -7.70
C SER A 6 10.79 -4.01 -6.66
N GLU A 7 11.21 -2.87 -6.10
CA GLU A 7 10.41 -2.16 -5.13
C GLU A 7 9.17 -1.53 -5.77
N GLN A 8 9.30 -1.02 -7.01
CA GLN A 8 8.16 -0.52 -7.77
C GLN A 8 7.13 -1.62 -8.02
N LYS A 9 7.60 -2.84 -8.37
CA LYS A 9 6.72 -4.00 -8.57
C LYS A 9 6.02 -4.41 -7.28
N ASP A 10 6.74 -4.50 -6.17
CA ASP A 10 6.18 -4.89 -4.88
C ASP A 10 5.16 -3.86 -4.37
N LEU A 11 5.46 -2.56 -4.52
CA LEU A 11 4.54 -1.48 -4.19
C LEU A 11 3.25 -1.54 -5.01
N ARG A 12 3.37 -1.85 -6.31
CA ARG A 12 2.23 -2.01 -7.21
C ARG A 12 1.31 -3.14 -6.77
N ILE A 13 1.86 -4.31 -6.40
CA ILE A 13 1.08 -5.45 -5.91
C ILE A 13 0.22 -5.07 -4.70
N ILE A 14 0.79 -4.30 -3.77
CA ILE A 14 0.08 -3.83 -2.57
C ILE A 14 -1.09 -2.92 -2.95
N LEU A 15 -0.83 -1.92 -3.81
CA LEU A 15 -1.84 -0.94 -4.22
C LEU A 15 -2.94 -1.56 -5.09
N GLU A 16 -2.60 -2.54 -5.94
CA GLU A 16 -3.58 -3.30 -6.72
C GLU A 16 -4.51 -4.12 -5.81
N ASN A 17 -4.01 -4.66 -4.71
CA ASN A 17 -4.84 -5.39 -3.76
C ASN A 17 -5.85 -4.48 -3.05
N VAL A 18 -5.45 -3.25 -2.71
CA VAL A 18 -6.29 -2.29 -1.96
C VAL A 18 -7.26 -1.53 -2.87
N PHE A 19 -6.79 -1.00 -4.00
CA PHE A 19 -7.56 -0.10 -4.88
C PHE A 19 -8.07 -0.80 -6.15
N GLY A 20 -7.52 -1.96 -6.49
CA GLY A 20 -7.78 -2.66 -7.73
C GLY A 20 -6.82 -2.25 -8.85
N PHE A 21 -6.70 -3.13 -9.85
CA PHE A 21 -5.80 -2.95 -11.00
C PHE A 21 -6.02 -1.65 -11.77
N GLN A 22 -7.28 -1.25 -11.98
CA GLN A 22 -7.62 -0.08 -12.79
C GLN A 22 -7.06 1.23 -12.24
N ASP A 23 -7.05 1.39 -10.90
CA ASP A 23 -6.52 2.59 -10.26
C ASP A 23 -4.99 2.51 -10.16
N ALA A 24 -4.47 1.39 -9.66
CA ALA A 24 -3.03 1.25 -9.41
C ALA A 24 -2.18 1.25 -10.70
N SER A 25 -2.70 0.71 -11.81
CA SER A 25 -2.00 0.70 -13.11
C SER A 25 -1.64 2.10 -13.64
N ARG A 26 -2.40 3.13 -13.24
CA ARG A 26 -2.19 4.52 -13.66
C ARG A 26 -1.12 5.25 -12.84
N TRP A 27 -0.77 4.72 -11.68
CA TRP A 27 0.18 5.38 -10.77
C TRP A 27 1.63 5.03 -11.11
N ARG A 28 2.47 6.06 -11.19
CA ARG A 28 3.93 5.91 -11.18
C ARG A 28 4.37 5.57 -9.76
N MET A 29 5.08 4.45 -9.60
CA MET A 29 5.57 3.98 -8.30
C MET A 29 6.83 4.76 -7.94
N ASN A 30 6.66 5.94 -7.34
CA ASN A 30 7.74 6.83 -6.90
C ASN A 30 7.85 6.87 -5.36
N ALA A 31 8.84 7.59 -4.85
CA ALA A 31 9.08 7.72 -3.41
C ALA A 31 7.88 8.32 -2.65
N LYS A 32 7.11 9.21 -3.28
CA LYS A 32 5.94 9.84 -2.65
C LYS A 32 4.77 8.87 -2.52
N VAL A 33 4.56 8.04 -3.54
CA VAL A 33 3.59 6.95 -3.50
C VAL A 33 3.95 5.92 -2.43
N LEU A 34 5.24 5.58 -2.28
CA LEU A 34 5.71 4.71 -1.19
C LEU A 34 5.42 5.30 0.19
N GLU A 35 5.69 6.59 0.39
CA GLU A 35 5.44 7.28 1.66
C GLU A 35 3.95 7.26 2.02
N LEU A 36 3.07 7.58 1.07
CA LEU A 36 1.63 7.54 1.28
C LEU A 36 1.11 6.12 1.51
N ALA A 37 1.65 5.13 0.81
CA ALA A 37 1.33 3.73 1.04
C ALA A 37 1.72 3.30 2.46
N ALA A 38 2.87 3.74 2.98
CA ALA A 38 3.30 3.49 4.35
C ALA A 38 2.33 4.10 5.38
N GLN A 39 1.91 5.36 5.17
CA GLN A 39 0.94 6.04 6.04
C GLN A 39 -0.44 5.38 6.00
N MET A 40 -0.89 5.00 4.81
CA MET A 40 -2.15 4.28 4.62
C MET A 40 -2.13 2.97 5.40
N VAL A 41 -1.04 2.22 5.28
CA VAL A 41 -0.88 0.93 5.96
C VAL A 41 -0.82 1.09 7.49
N GLN A 42 -0.12 2.11 8.00
CA GLN A 42 -0.12 2.43 9.44
C GLN A 42 -1.50 2.83 9.94
N GLY A 43 -2.24 3.62 9.17
CA GLY A 43 -3.59 4.06 9.53
C GLY A 43 -4.64 2.94 9.51
N ALA A 44 -4.28 1.74 9.06
CA ALA A 44 -5.21 0.64 8.85
C ALA A 44 -5.31 -0.35 10.04
N GLU A 45 -4.69 -0.05 11.18
CA GLU A 45 -4.69 -0.87 12.42
C GLU A 45 -6.08 -1.31 12.93
N ARG A 46 -7.17 -0.70 12.46
CA ARG A 46 -8.54 -1.03 12.87
C ARG A 46 -9.27 -2.01 11.94
N CYS A 47 -8.67 -2.42 10.81
CA CYS A 47 -9.28 -3.33 9.84
C CYS A 47 -8.58 -4.71 9.89
N SER A 48 -9.33 -5.79 10.14
CA SER A 48 -8.79 -7.15 10.36
C SER A 48 -7.95 -7.68 9.19
N GLU A 49 -8.37 -7.47 7.93
CA GLU A 49 -7.56 -7.84 6.75
C GLU A 49 -6.40 -6.87 6.52
N ALA A 50 -6.53 -5.62 6.97
CA ALA A 50 -5.48 -4.63 6.79
C ALA A 50 -4.26 -4.91 7.69
N MET A 51 -4.45 -5.67 8.78
CA MET A 51 -3.39 -6.19 9.64
C MET A 51 -2.33 -7.02 8.88
N ASN A 52 -2.66 -7.57 7.69
CA ASN A 52 -1.67 -8.23 6.84
C ASN A 52 -0.67 -7.23 6.23
N TYR A 53 -1.07 -5.96 6.10
CA TYR A 53 -0.22 -4.89 5.62
C TYR A 53 0.48 -4.17 6.77
N VAL A 54 -0.17 -4.10 7.94
CA VAL A 54 0.36 -3.39 9.11
C VAL A 54 1.76 -3.95 9.49
N PRO A 55 2.73 -3.06 9.72
CA PRO A 55 4.00 -3.36 10.38
C PRO A 55 3.80 -4.26 11.60
N ARG A 56 4.68 -5.26 11.77
CA ARG A 56 4.73 -5.96 13.06
C ARG A 56 5.18 -4.97 14.15
N PRO A 57 4.82 -5.17 15.44
CA PRO A 57 4.86 -4.13 16.48
C PRO A 57 6.11 -3.23 16.45
N GLY A 58 5.90 -1.91 16.36
CA GLY A 58 6.95 -0.88 16.30
C GLY A 58 6.50 0.36 15.49
N ILE A 59 7.20 1.50 15.64
CA ILE A 59 6.99 2.67 14.78
C ILE A 59 7.43 2.30 13.37
N ALA A 60 6.49 2.30 12.43
CA ALA A 60 6.84 2.26 11.02
C ALA A 60 7.07 3.67 10.52
N ASP A 61 8.11 3.82 9.72
CA ASP A 61 8.36 4.98 8.88
C ASP A 61 8.45 4.50 7.42
N SER A 62 8.66 5.43 6.49
CA SER A 62 8.83 5.08 5.08
C SER A 62 10.03 4.16 4.84
N ALA A 63 11.07 4.24 5.68
CA ALA A 63 12.25 3.38 5.60
C ALA A 63 11.94 1.94 6.04
N TYR A 64 11.20 1.75 7.13
CA TYR A 64 10.69 0.46 7.57
C TYR A 64 9.80 -0.17 6.50
N PHE A 65 8.86 0.61 5.98
CA PHE A 65 7.94 0.13 4.96
C PHE A 65 8.68 -0.31 3.70
N ARG A 66 9.71 0.44 3.27
CA ARG A 66 10.59 0.07 2.17
C ARG A 66 11.33 -1.25 2.42
N ARG A 67 11.84 -1.49 3.63
CA ARG A 67 12.50 -2.77 3.99
C ARG A 67 11.54 -3.95 3.94
N GLU A 68 10.32 -3.77 4.42
CA GLU A 68 9.30 -4.83 4.49
C GLU A 68 8.47 -4.99 3.21
N LEU A 69 8.70 -4.13 2.22
CA LEU A 69 7.86 -3.99 1.02
C LEU A 69 7.61 -5.34 0.34
N ARG A 70 8.66 -6.14 0.16
CA ARG A 70 8.58 -7.47 -0.44
C ARG A 70 7.75 -8.46 0.38
N ASN A 71 7.88 -8.43 1.71
CA ASN A 71 7.13 -9.32 2.58
C ASN A 71 5.65 -8.94 2.62
N ILE A 72 5.36 -7.64 2.62
CA ILE A 72 4.00 -7.11 2.54
C ILE A 72 3.36 -7.50 1.20
N ALA A 73 4.08 -7.33 0.08
CA ALA A 73 3.60 -7.72 -1.25
C ALA A 73 3.30 -9.23 -1.34
N ARG A 74 4.14 -10.09 -0.76
CA ARG A 74 3.87 -11.53 -0.69
C ARG A 74 2.59 -11.85 0.08
N ARG A 75 2.35 -11.18 1.22
CA ARG A 75 1.12 -11.36 2.01
C ARG A 75 -0.10 -10.87 1.23
N ALA A 76 0.01 -9.74 0.53
CA ALA A 76 -1.02 -9.22 -0.36
C ALA A 76 -1.41 -10.23 -1.46
N ALA A 77 -0.40 -10.83 -2.10
CA ALA A 77 -0.58 -11.80 -3.17
C ALA A 77 -1.16 -13.14 -2.70
N SER A 78 -0.99 -13.50 -1.42
CA SER A 78 -1.45 -14.78 -0.87
C SER A 78 -2.98 -14.93 -0.75
N GLY A 79 -3.75 -13.87 -1.02
CA GLY A 79 -5.14 -14.00 -1.43
C GLY A 79 -6.14 -14.55 -0.40
N LYS A 80 -5.84 -14.53 0.90
CA LYS A 80 -6.86 -14.79 1.94
C LYS A 80 -7.90 -13.66 1.96
N LYS A 81 -8.88 -13.75 1.05
CA LYS A 81 -10.04 -12.85 0.94
C LYS A 81 -11.19 -13.48 1.72
N ASP A 82 -11.32 -13.16 3.00
CA ASP A 82 -12.45 -13.59 3.82
C ASP A 82 -13.29 -12.36 4.16
N MET A 83 -14.40 -12.15 3.44
CA MET A 83 -15.56 -11.25 3.69
C MET A 83 -15.36 -9.81 4.24
N TYR A 84 -14.14 -9.38 4.59
CA TYR A 84 -13.80 -8.15 5.30
C TYR A 84 -13.13 -7.09 4.41
N GLN A 85 -13.03 -7.34 3.10
CA GLN A 85 -12.49 -6.42 2.09
C GLN A 85 -13.17 -5.04 2.09
N ILE A 86 -14.41 -4.97 2.61
CA ILE A 86 -15.22 -3.75 2.66
C ILE A 86 -14.61 -2.67 3.57
N CYS A 87 -13.94 -3.05 4.66
CA CYS A 87 -13.43 -2.06 5.62
C CYS A 87 -12.14 -1.37 5.11
N ALA A 88 -11.24 -2.15 4.48
CA ALA A 88 -10.06 -1.61 3.81
C ALA A 88 -10.43 -0.82 2.54
N GLN A 89 -11.38 -1.31 1.74
CA GLN A 89 -11.79 -0.65 0.49
C GLN A 89 -12.63 0.60 0.70
N ALA A 90 -13.48 0.69 1.72
CA ALA A 90 -14.28 1.91 1.92
C ALA A 90 -13.43 3.04 2.54
N GLY A 91 -12.70 2.75 3.62
CA GLY A 91 -11.94 3.78 4.36
C GLY A 91 -10.66 4.22 3.67
N ALA A 92 -9.84 3.28 3.17
CA ALA A 92 -8.56 3.62 2.57
C ALA A 92 -8.74 4.23 1.17
N ARG A 93 -9.68 3.71 0.37
CA ARG A 93 -9.95 4.22 -0.99
C ARG A 93 -10.46 5.64 -0.96
N LEU A 94 -11.45 5.95 -0.11
CA LEU A 94 -12.00 7.31 -0.01
C LEU A 94 -10.97 8.31 0.52
N LYS A 95 -10.15 7.91 1.51
CA LYS A 95 -9.20 8.83 2.16
C LYS A 95 -7.93 9.06 1.35
N TRP A 96 -7.37 8.02 0.74
CA TRP A 96 -6.01 8.06 0.20
C TRP A 96 -5.92 8.09 -1.32
N LYS A 97 -6.99 7.75 -2.05
CA LYS A 97 -6.95 7.69 -3.52
C LYS A 97 -6.50 9.02 -4.13
N SER A 98 -7.13 10.13 -3.75
CA SER A 98 -6.77 11.45 -4.30
C SER A 98 -5.33 11.87 -3.99
N ALA A 99 -4.83 11.53 -2.79
CA ALA A 99 -3.44 11.82 -2.42
C ALA A 99 -2.46 10.97 -3.23
N LEU A 100 -2.79 9.70 -3.49
CA LEU A 100 -2.01 8.79 -4.34
C LEU A 100 -2.02 9.23 -5.81
N ASP A 101 -3.17 9.68 -6.33
CA ASP A 101 -3.28 10.26 -7.67
C ASP A 101 -2.34 11.46 -7.83
N ILE A 102 -2.33 12.38 -6.87
CA ILE A 102 -1.45 13.58 -6.87
C ILE A 102 0.02 13.17 -6.72
N ALA A 103 0.33 12.29 -5.78
CA ALA A 103 1.69 11.83 -5.54
C ALA A 103 2.29 11.10 -6.74
N SER A 104 1.47 10.32 -7.46
CA SER A 104 1.91 9.58 -8.65
C SER A 104 2.36 10.48 -9.80
N GLN A 105 1.95 11.75 -9.80
CA GLN A 105 2.34 12.75 -10.79
C GLN A 105 3.60 13.52 -10.37
N SER A 106 4.04 13.38 -9.12
CA SER A 106 5.26 14.03 -8.63
C SER A 106 6.49 13.41 -9.29
N LEU A 107 7.41 14.27 -9.75
CA LEU A 107 8.58 13.90 -10.54
C LEU A 107 9.60 13.09 -9.75
#